data_AF-A0A9W9HB44-F1
#
_entry.id   AF-A0A9W9HB44-F1
#
_cell.length_a   1.000
_cell.length_b   1.000
_cell.length_c   1.000
_cell.angle_alpha   90.00
_cell.angle_beta   90.00
_cell.angle_gamma   90.00
#
_symmetry.space_group_name_H-M   'P 1'
#
loop_
_entity.id
_entity.type
_entity.pdbx_description
1 polymer ?
#
loop_
_entity_poly.entity_id
_entity_poly.type
_entity_poly.pdbx_seq_one_letter_code
_entity_poly.pdbx_strand_id
1 'polypeptide(L)'
;MNGMAGHYAMTDEGSEQFVTKTNTTDTVKGRVHESASQAREKLAEQFQPGDTKTTTRRMSDTPGNVWEFGQDGTREEPDYGLRRDKSLVQSAQETVAKALGGGSRAMGSSSKRKKEKQKDFQKPKLRVGKAKAKPDNYTDTSFKSKSIVLTQQSLHLSAPTANATFTHNLSLLSAKSDSQRRDSLAYLTTTIASRPVNSPLPQPVSVILPSLLPLILDGATSVRTQLLKLLRTLPPGDVQDHVSQLLPYVRAGMTHLAADIRVSAVEILSWMVEAAGEATVSCAGGWIKTLNCFLSVLGWHTEESSKWSATRASFGKSGSQGKPMVKTLAALALFLDAGIGKPATGGVDSEMSDGEESPDWSFPLCQTAQHMIADSSTPFAYLNLFGKPRDEEGEMYETREDRYRVFTDRFHPAVERGLKSAREEGGELGRASSGVTKVLKDAIAYGPGP
;
A
#
# COMPACT_ATOMS: atom_id res chain seq x y z
N MET A 1 -40.97 -54.69 -36.24
CA MET A 1 -41.55 -55.70 -35.32
C MET A 1 -40.80 -55.60 -34.00
N ASN A 2 -41.57 -55.36 -32.92
CA ASN A 2 -41.28 -55.50 -31.48
C ASN A 2 -39.92 -54.97 -30.97
N GLY A 3 -39.84 -53.97 -30.09
CA GLY A 3 -40.69 -53.69 -28.94
C GLY A 3 -39.94 -54.12 -27.67
N MET A 4 -39.31 -53.17 -26.98
CA MET A 4 -38.85 -53.37 -25.61
C MET A 4 -38.89 -52.03 -24.87
N ALA A 5 -39.91 -51.90 -24.02
CA ALA A 5 -40.10 -50.82 -23.07
C ALA A 5 -39.46 -51.21 -21.73
N GLY A 6 -39.04 -50.21 -20.94
CA GLY A 6 -38.82 -50.42 -19.51
C GLY A 6 -37.87 -49.44 -18.81
N HIS A 7 -38.48 -48.55 -18.02
CA HIS A 7 -37.94 -47.80 -16.88
C HIS A 7 -37.01 -46.59 -17.10
N TYR A 8 -37.65 -45.42 -17.27
CA TYR A 8 -37.15 -44.14 -16.74
C TYR A 8 -37.51 -44.06 -15.25
N ALA A 9 -36.50 -43.94 -14.38
CA ALA A 9 -36.69 -43.51 -12.99
C ALA A 9 -36.45 -42.00 -12.92
N MET A 10 -37.50 -41.27 -12.55
CA MET A 10 -37.53 -39.84 -12.33
C MET A 10 -37.29 -39.62 -10.83
N THR A 11 -36.13 -39.08 -10.44
CA THR A 11 -35.89 -38.59 -9.08
C THR A 11 -36.10 -37.08 -9.06
N ASP A 12 -37.24 -36.71 -8.50
CA ASP A 12 -37.65 -35.39 -8.04
C ASP A 12 -36.81 -35.02 -6.79
N GLU A 13 -35.86 -34.09 -6.92
CA GLU A 13 -35.25 -33.43 -5.77
C GLU A 13 -35.67 -31.96 -5.78
N GLY A 14 -36.68 -31.68 -4.96
CA GLY A 14 -37.23 -30.37 -4.72
C GLY A 14 -36.24 -29.44 -4.02
N SER A 15 -36.39 -28.17 -4.36
CA SER A 15 -35.71 -27.01 -3.78
C SER A 15 -35.86 -26.92 -2.26
N GLU A 16 -34.75 -27.05 -1.52
CA GLU A 16 -34.71 -26.75 -0.08
C GLU A 16 -34.59 -25.24 0.17
N GLN A 17 -35.57 -24.73 0.92
CA GLN A 17 -35.66 -23.35 1.40
C GLN A 17 -34.69 -23.14 2.58
N PHE A 18 -33.76 -22.19 2.45
CA PHE A 18 -32.94 -21.71 3.57
C PHE A 18 -33.79 -20.86 4.53
N VAL A 19 -34.24 -21.45 5.63
CA VAL A 19 -34.88 -20.75 6.77
C VAL A 19 -33.85 -20.53 7.87
N THR A 20 -33.48 -19.27 8.11
CA THR A 20 -32.62 -18.85 9.23
C THR A 20 -33.40 -18.94 10.55
N LYS A 21 -32.96 -19.81 11.46
CA LYS A 21 -33.49 -19.87 12.83
C LYS A 21 -32.84 -18.78 13.70
N THR A 22 -33.54 -17.67 13.89
CA THR A 22 -33.28 -16.71 14.97
C THR A 22 -34.14 -17.08 16.18
N ASN A 23 -33.53 -17.52 17.28
CA ASN A 23 -34.17 -17.47 18.59
C ASN A 23 -33.14 -17.56 19.71
N THR A 24 -32.71 -16.40 20.22
CA THR A 24 -32.35 -16.27 21.63
C THR A 24 -33.01 -14.99 22.12
N THR A 25 -33.97 -15.19 23.01
CA THR A 25 -34.66 -14.18 23.79
C THR A 25 -33.69 -13.42 24.68
N ASP A 26 -33.55 -12.11 24.49
CA ASP A 26 -33.11 -11.21 25.54
C ASP A 26 -34.02 -9.98 25.58
N THR A 27 -34.63 -9.79 26.74
CA THR A 27 -35.62 -8.79 27.09
C THR A 27 -35.09 -7.36 26.96
N VAL A 28 -35.68 -6.57 26.06
CA VAL A 28 -35.50 -5.12 25.99
C VAL A 28 -36.42 -4.46 27.02
N LYS A 29 -35.88 -4.22 28.22
CA LYS A 29 -36.41 -3.20 29.15
C LYS A 29 -35.24 -2.50 29.82
N GLY A 30 -34.93 -1.30 29.35
CA GLY A 30 -34.07 -0.35 30.04
C GLY A 30 -32.85 0.09 29.24
N ARG A 31 -33.03 1.10 28.38
CA ARG A 31 -32.09 2.20 28.11
C ARG A 31 -32.66 3.05 26.98
N VAL A 32 -33.60 3.92 27.34
CA VAL A 32 -33.94 5.10 26.54
C VAL A 32 -33.45 6.27 27.36
N HIS A 33 -32.27 6.78 27.04
CA HIS A 33 -31.84 8.17 27.19
C HIS A 33 -30.32 8.23 26.96
N GLU A 34 -29.91 8.37 25.71
CA GLU A 34 -28.65 9.01 25.34
C GLU A 34 -28.81 9.47 23.88
N SER A 35 -28.98 10.77 23.70
CA SER A 35 -29.16 11.39 22.38
C SER A 35 -27.81 11.43 21.65
N ALA A 36 -27.81 11.23 20.33
CA ALA A 36 -26.62 11.18 19.48
C ALA A 36 -25.71 12.43 19.57
N SER A 37 -26.23 13.54 20.09
CA SER A 37 -25.46 14.75 20.41
C SER A 37 -24.43 14.54 21.53
N GLN A 38 -24.74 13.71 22.53
CA GLN A 38 -23.86 13.48 23.68
C GLN A 38 -22.68 12.54 23.36
N ALA A 39 -22.87 11.65 22.39
CA ALA A 39 -21.80 10.79 21.85
C ALA A 39 -20.82 11.57 20.96
N ARG A 40 -21.30 12.62 20.27
CA ARG A 40 -20.47 13.46 19.41
C ARG A 40 -19.64 14.47 20.22
N GLU A 41 -20.17 14.97 21.33
CA GLU A 41 -19.44 15.87 22.24
C GLU A 41 -18.27 15.15 22.94
N LYS A 42 -18.46 13.90 23.39
CA LYS A 42 -17.38 13.06 23.97
C LYS A 42 -16.26 12.72 22.99
N LEU A 43 -16.53 12.69 21.69
CA LEU A 43 -15.51 12.46 20.65
C LEU A 43 -14.79 13.74 20.24
N ALA A 44 -15.45 14.90 20.33
CA ALA A 44 -14.84 16.19 20.03
C ALA A 44 -13.86 16.67 21.11
N GLU A 45 -14.09 16.31 22.38
CA GLU A 45 -13.14 16.62 23.48
C GLU A 45 -11.81 15.85 23.39
N GLN A 46 -11.74 14.74 22.65
CA GLN A 46 -10.50 13.97 22.48
C GLN A 46 -9.53 14.53 21.43
N PHE A 47 -9.96 15.53 20.63
CA PHE A 47 -9.18 16.03 19.49
C PHE A 47 -9.02 17.56 19.45
N GLN A 48 -8.94 18.22 20.61
CA GLN A 48 -8.45 19.61 20.66
C GLN A 48 -6.93 19.66 20.91
N PRO A 49 -6.16 20.41 20.10
CA PRO A 49 -4.73 20.60 20.32
C PRO A 49 -4.50 21.68 21.38
N GLY A 50 -4.02 21.25 22.54
CA GLY A 50 -3.47 22.13 23.56
C GLY A 50 -4.24 22.13 24.87
N ASP A 51 -3.95 21.18 25.75
CA ASP A 51 -3.92 21.47 27.18
C ASP A 51 -2.97 20.52 27.94
N THR A 52 -2.09 21.11 28.73
CA THR A 52 -0.96 20.47 29.41
C THR A 52 -1.37 19.97 30.80
N LYS A 53 -1.72 18.68 30.96
CA LYS A 53 -1.68 18.03 32.28
C LYS A 53 -1.17 16.59 32.22
N THR A 54 -0.09 16.37 32.95
CA THR A 54 0.66 15.12 33.16
C THR A 54 -0.24 13.98 33.64
N THR A 55 -0.33 12.91 32.85
CA THR A 55 -0.77 11.58 33.34
C THR A 55 0.30 10.56 33.00
N THR A 56 0.89 9.97 34.04
CA THR A 56 1.88 8.91 33.98
C THR A 56 1.19 7.59 33.61
N ARG A 57 1.24 7.21 32.32
CA ARG A 57 0.98 5.83 31.90
C ARG A 57 2.30 5.07 31.78
N ARG A 58 2.38 4.00 32.57
CA ARG A 58 3.45 2.99 32.54
C ARG A 58 3.57 2.40 31.15
N MET A 59 4.79 2.42 30.62
CA MET A 59 5.20 1.70 29.43
C MET A 59 5.50 0.24 29.80
N SER A 60 4.77 -0.69 29.21
CA SER A 60 5.21 -2.06 28.92
C SER A 60 4.06 -2.72 28.19
N ASP A 61 4.10 -2.66 26.86
CA ASP A 61 3.50 -3.66 25.96
C ASP A 61 3.81 -3.28 24.51
N THR A 62 5.04 -3.59 24.07
CA THR A 62 5.34 -3.88 22.65
C THR A 62 6.41 -4.99 22.60
N PRO A 63 6.21 -6.08 21.83
CA PRO A 63 7.21 -7.13 21.68
C PRO A 63 8.26 -6.72 20.64
N GLY A 64 9.45 -6.35 21.11
CA GLY A 64 10.61 -6.09 20.25
C GLY A 64 11.55 -7.30 20.21
N ASN A 65 11.49 -8.08 19.15
CA ASN A 65 12.59 -8.97 18.76
C ASN A 65 13.35 -8.33 17.60
N VAL A 66 14.38 -7.55 17.91
CA VAL A 66 15.44 -7.16 16.96
C VAL A 66 16.76 -7.26 17.72
N TRP A 67 17.61 -8.19 17.30
CA TRP A 67 18.99 -8.26 17.76
C TRP A 67 19.82 -7.25 16.97
N GLU A 68 20.13 -6.12 17.60
CA GLU A 68 21.20 -5.23 17.15
C GLU A 68 22.47 -5.56 17.93
N PHE A 69 23.51 -5.98 17.19
CA PHE A 69 24.88 -6.03 17.68
C PHE A 69 25.43 -4.60 17.65
N GLY A 70 25.51 -3.97 18.81
CA GLY A 70 26.15 -2.68 19.06
C GLY A 70 27.17 -2.81 20.19
N GLN A 71 28.27 -2.11 20.02
CA GLN A 71 29.54 -2.21 20.72
C GLN A 71 29.48 -1.57 22.13
N ASP A 72 30.14 -2.22 23.09
CA ASP A 72 30.55 -1.73 24.42
C ASP A 72 29.53 -1.81 25.59
N GLY A 73 29.98 -2.35 26.74
CA GLY A 73 29.27 -2.26 28.04
C GLY A 73 28.73 -3.56 28.66
N THR A 74 29.52 -4.16 29.57
CA THR A 74 29.17 -4.98 30.76
C THR A 74 27.99 -5.98 30.72
N ARG A 75 28.33 -7.26 30.93
CA ARG A 75 27.43 -8.41 31.12
C ARG A 75 26.78 -8.39 32.52
N GLU A 76 25.45 -8.31 32.58
CA GLU A 76 24.70 -8.50 33.84
C GLU A 76 24.53 -10.00 34.17
N GLU A 77 24.94 -10.40 35.38
CA GLU A 77 24.63 -11.72 35.96
C GLU A 77 23.34 -11.67 36.78
N PRO A 78 22.56 -12.76 36.88
CA PRO A 78 21.36 -12.81 37.72
C PRO A 78 21.70 -12.83 39.21
N ASP A 79 21.12 -11.90 39.97
CA ASP A 79 21.25 -11.77 41.42
C ASP A 79 20.54 -12.92 42.17
N TYR A 80 21.32 -13.79 42.82
CA TYR A 80 20.83 -14.83 43.72
C TYR A 80 20.79 -14.33 45.18
N GLY A 81 20.13 -13.21 45.46
CA GLY A 81 19.46 -12.93 46.74
C GLY A 81 20.24 -13.16 48.05
N LEU A 82 21.57 -13.02 48.06
CA LEU A 82 22.37 -13.05 49.29
C LEU A 82 22.61 -11.62 49.76
N ARG A 83 21.89 -11.23 50.82
CA ARG A 83 22.11 -9.99 51.58
C ARG A 83 23.59 -9.82 51.93
N ARG A 84 24.29 -8.92 51.23
CA ARG A 84 25.54 -8.31 51.70
C ARG A 84 25.18 -7.01 52.39
N ASP A 85 25.17 -7.04 53.72
CA ASP A 85 25.30 -5.84 54.56
C ASP A 85 25.62 -6.27 56.00
N LYS A 86 26.83 -6.80 56.21
CA LYS A 86 27.48 -6.85 57.53
C LYS A 86 28.98 -6.68 57.30
N SER A 87 29.61 -5.72 57.98
CA SER A 87 31.05 -5.55 57.88
C SER A 87 31.77 -6.73 58.55
N LEU A 88 32.91 -7.15 57.99
CA LEU A 88 33.72 -8.28 58.49
C LEU A 88 34.07 -8.13 59.98
N VAL A 89 34.19 -6.89 60.46
CA VAL A 89 34.47 -6.57 61.87
C VAL A 89 33.26 -6.89 62.78
N GLN A 90 32.02 -6.65 62.32
CA GLN A 90 30.82 -7.01 63.08
C GLN A 90 30.63 -8.53 63.12
N SER A 91 30.94 -9.24 62.03
CA SER A 91 30.91 -10.71 62.02
C SER A 91 31.95 -11.30 62.96
N ALA A 92 33.14 -10.70 63.05
CA ALA A 92 34.19 -11.15 63.97
C ALA A 92 33.80 -10.91 65.44
N GLN A 93 33.22 -9.75 65.76
CA GLN A 93 32.75 -9.44 67.12
C GLN A 93 31.58 -10.35 67.56
N GLU A 94 30.66 -10.67 66.64
CA GLU A 94 29.54 -11.59 66.90
C GLU A 94 30.03 -13.02 67.12
N THR A 95 31.10 -13.44 66.44
CA THR A 95 31.70 -14.77 66.60
C THR A 95 32.46 -14.92 67.92
N VAL A 96 33.17 -13.86 68.35
CA VAL A 96 33.89 -13.84 69.63
C VAL A 96 32.92 -13.80 70.83
N ALA A 97 31.82 -13.04 70.73
CA ALA A 97 30.78 -13.01 71.76
C ALA A 97 30.06 -14.37 71.92
N LYS A 98 29.95 -15.14 70.84
CA LYS A 98 29.33 -16.48 70.85
C LYS A 98 30.26 -17.57 71.39
N ALA A 99 31.58 -17.38 71.26
CA ALA A 99 32.60 -18.32 71.75
C ALA A 99 32.88 -18.17 73.26
N LEU A 100 32.60 -17.01 73.87
CA LEU A 100 32.94 -16.71 75.27
C LEU A 100 31.86 -17.03 76.32
N GLY A 101 30.92 -17.94 76.02
CA GLY A 101 30.19 -18.65 77.08
C GLY A 101 29.42 -17.78 78.10
N GLY A 102 28.85 -16.65 77.66
CA GLY A 102 27.97 -15.82 78.50
C GLY A 102 26.60 -16.45 78.70
N GLY A 103 26.49 -17.34 79.69
CA GLY A 103 25.27 -18.06 80.02
C GLY A 103 24.15 -17.15 80.56
N SER A 104 22.92 -17.41 80.12
CA SER A 104 21.70 -17.15 80.91
C SER A 104 20.63 -18.19 80.54
N ARG A 105 20.81 -19.33 81.22
CA ARG A 105 19.82 -20.25 81.81
C ARG A 105 18.39 -20.27 81.24
N ALA A 106 18.02 -21.47 80.79
CA ALA A 106 16.69 -22.10 80.94
C ALA A 106 15.45 -21.27 80.51
N MET A 107 15.10 -21.36 79.22
CA MET A 107 13.73 -21.11 78.75
C MET A 107 13.30 -22.28 77.88
N GLY A 108 12.35 -23.06 78.40
CA GLY A 108 12.11 -24.46 78.05
C GLY A 108 11.89 -24.77 76.58
N SER A 109 12.49 -25.87 76.13
CA SER A 109 12.31 -26.51 74.81
C SER A 109 10.84 -26.82 74.45
N SER A 110 9.94 -26.75 75.43
CA SER A 110 8.49 -26.84 75.25
C SER A 110 7.88 -25.60 74.58
N SER A 111 8.34 -24.38 74.88
CA SER A 111 7.75 -23.15 74.34
C SER A 111 8.14 -22.86 72.89
N LYS A 112 9.33 -23.31 72.46
CA LYS A 112 9.79 -23.25 71.06
C LYS A 112 9.06 -24.27 70.18
N ARG A 113 8.94 -25.53 70.62
CA ARG A 113 8.12 -26.54 69.93
C ARG A 113 6.64 -26.17 69.87
N LYS A 114 6.11 -25.51 70.92
CA LYS A 114 4.72 -25.01 70.94
C LYS A 114 4.52 -23.80 70.04
N LYS A 115 5.53 -22.91 69.90
CA LYS A 115 5.53 -21.80 68.93
C LYS A 115 5.71 -22.26 67.48
N GLU A 116 6.46 -23.33 67.23
CA GLU A 116 6.58 -23.94 65.90
C GLU A 116 5.28 -24.62 65.49
N LYS A 117 4.67 -25.41 66.38
CA LYS A 117 3.31 -25.97 66.15
C LYS A 117 2.21 -24.91 66.02
N GLN A 118 2.36 -23.74 66.67
CA GLN A 118 1.44 -22.60 66.51
C GLN A 118 1.66 -21.79 65.22
N LYS A 119 2.81 -21.94 64.56
CA LYS A 119 3.06 -21.33 63.25
C LYS A 119 2.48 -22.16 62.10
N ASP A 120 2.37 -23.48 62.30
CA ASP A 120 1.82 -24.40 61.30
C ASP A 120 0.33 -24.21 60.99
N PHE A 121 -0.46 -23.62 61.90
CA PHE A 121 -1.91 -23.44 61.72
C PHE A 121 -2.39 -22.03 62.05
N GLN A 122 -1.72 -21.00 61.52
CA GLN A 122 -2.19 -19.62 61.64
C GLN A 122 -3.28 -19.32 60.62
N LYS A 123 -4.55 -19.41 61.05
CA LYS A 123 -5.68 -18.91 60.28
C LYS A 123 -5.54 -17.40 60.08
N PRO A 124 -5.47 -16.89 58.84
CA PRO A 124 -5.37 -15.45 58.58
C PRO A 124 -6.54 -14.70 59.22
N LYS A 125 -6.24 -13.61 59.94
CA LYS A 125 -7.26 -12.78 60.60
C LYS A 125 -8.25 -12.25 59.56
N LEU A 126 -9.53 -12.58 59.73
CA LEU A 126 -10.62 -12.23 58.82
C LEU A 126 -10.61 -10.70 58.56
N ARG A 127 -10.26 -10.29 57.34
CA ARG A 127 -10.43 -8.90 56.90
C ARG A 127 -11.80 -8.79 56.25
N VAL A 128 -12.73 -8.18 56.99
CA VAL A 128 -14.12 -7.97 56.54
C VAL A 128 -14.10 -7.13 55.25
N GLY A 129 -14.85 -7.56 54.23
CA GLY A 129 -14.94 -6.91 52.91
C GLY A 129 -14.13 -7.53 51.78
N LYS A 130 -13.27 -8.54 52.03
CA LYS A 130 -12.59 -9.32 50.98
C LYS A 130 -13.21 -10.71 50.86
N ALA A 131 -13.19 -11.28 49.64
CA ALA A 131 -13.69 -12.62 49.38
C ALA A 131 -13.05 -13.63 50.36
N LYS A 132 -13.89 -14.53 50.89
CA LYS A 132 -13.47 -15.56 51.85
C LYS A 132 -12.26 -16.31 51.29
N ALA A 133 -11.18 -16.39 52.06
CA ALA A 133 -9.97 -17.10 51.66
C ALA A 133 -10.30 -18.56 51.31
N LYS A 134 -9.71 -19.05 50.22
CA LYS A 134 -9.80 -20.46 49.83
C LYS A 134 -9.27 -21.32 50.99
N PRO A 135 -9.91 -22.46 51.31
CA PRO A 135 -9.50 -23.30 52.44
C PRO A 135 -8.07 -23.84 52.25
N ASP A 136 -7.36 -24.15 53.34
CA ASP A 136 -5.92 -24.48 53.30
C ASP A 136 -5.60 -25.76 52.50
N ASN A 137 -6.60 -26.63 52.27
CA ASN A 137 -6.51 -27.82 51.43
C ASN A 137 -7.00 -27.60 49.98
N TYR A 138 -7.25 -26.34 49.59
CA TYR A 138 -7.71 -26.01 48.25
C TYR A 138 -6.57 -26.18 47.26
N THR A 139 -6.72 -27.15 46.37
CA THR A 139 -5.83 -27.30 45.20
C THR A 139 -6.38 -26.44 44.08
N ASP A 140 -5.63 -25.42 43.67
CA ASP A 140 -6.00 -24.60 42.53
C ASP A 140 -5.69 -25.35 41.24
N THR A 141 -6.73 -25.83 40.56
CA THR A 141 -6.62 -26.54 39.27
C THR A 141 -6.57 -25.58 38.08
N SER A 142 -6.46 -24.26 38.32
CA SER A 142 -6.22 -23.31 37.24
C SER A 142 -4.79 -23.42 36.73
N PHE A 143 -4.64 -24.02 35.56
CA PHE A 143 -3.40 -23.99 34.80
C PHE A 143 -3.62 -23.20 33.51
N LYS A 144 -2.57 -22.53 33.04
CA LYS A 144 -2.56 -21.88 31.73
C LYS A 144 -1.55 -22.61 30.85
N SER A 145 -2.04 -23.22 29.78
CA SER A 145 -1.19 -23.79 28.74
C SER A 145 -1.14 -22.82 27.57
N LYS A 146 0.07 -22.53 27.08
CA LYS A 146 0.30 -21.75 25.86
C LYS A 146 0.80 -22.70 24.79
N SER A 147 0.19 -22.64 23.60
CA SER A 147 0.67 -23.39 22.45
C SER A 147 1.88 -22.70 21.83
N ILE A 148 2.88 -23.49 21.42
CA ILE A 148 4.01 -23.00 20.63
C ILE A 148 3.62 -23.14 19.16
N VAL A 149 3.53 -22.01 18.46
CA VAL A 149 3.31 -22.01 17.01
C VAL A 149 4.67 -21.96 16.33
N LEU A 150 5.04 -23.04 15.64
CA LEU A 150 6.25 -23.10 14.83
C LEU A 150 5.96 -22.53 13.43
N THR A 151 6.93 -21.82 12.85
CA THR A 151 6.84 -21.35 11.46
C THR A 151 6.83 -22.54 10.50
N GLN A 152 5.85 -22.56 9.59
CA GLN A 152 5.77 -23.60 8.58
C GLN A 152 6.90 -23.41 7.56
N GLN A 153 7.80 -24.39 7.48
CA GLN A 153 8.74 -24.50 6.36
C GLN A 153 8.07 -25.29 5.25
N SER A 154 8.19 -24.86 4.00
CA SER A 154 7.61 -25.53 2.83
C SER A 154 8.37 -26.82 2.48
N LEU A 155 8.36 -27.79 3.40
CA LEU A 155 9.03 -29.08 3.29
C LEU A 155 7.99 -30.19 3.03
N HIS A 156 7.05 -29.95 2.11
CA HIS A 156 6.06 -30.95 1.72
C HIS A 156 6.53 -31.74 0.50
N LEU A 157 6.24 -33.04 0.48
CA LEU A 157 6.47 -33.93 -0.69
C LEU A 157 5.50 -33.62 -1.84
N SER A 158 4.35 -33.02 -1.55
CA SER A 158 3.38 -32.56 -2.55
C SER A 158 3.80 -31.21 -3.13
N ALA A 159 3.77 -31.08 -4.45
CA ALA A 159 4.06 -29.81 -5.12
C ALA A 159 3.12 -28.69 -4.64
N PRO A 160 3.63 -27.48 -4.36
CA PRO A 160 2.80 -26.33 -4.05
C PRO A 160 1.80 -26.02 -5.18
N THR A 161 0.63 -25.50 -4.84
CA THR A 161 -0.33 -25.05 -5.86
C THR A 161 0.24 -23.88 -6.66
N ALA A 162 -0.17 -23.73 -7.91
CA ALA A 162 0.29 -22.62 -8.77
C ALA A 162 0.06 -21.25 -8.11
N ASN A 163 -1.09 -21.07 -7.45
CA ASN A 163 -1.40 -19.83 -6.72
C ASN A 163 -0.50 -19.63 -5.49
N ALA A 164 -0.18 -20.69 -4.73
CA ALA A 164 0.74 -20.59 -3.60
C ALA A 164 2.16 -20.21 -4.06
N THR A 165 2.64 -20.80 -5.15
CA THR A 165 3.94 -20.46 -5.75
C THR A 165 3.95 -19.03 -6.28
N PHE A 166 2.86 -18.58 -6.88
CA PHE A 166 2.72 -17.21 -7.36
C PHE A 166 2.75 -16.19 -6.21
N THR A 167 1.96 -16.42 -5.16
CA THR A 167 1.93 -15.57 -3.96
C THR A 167 3.28 -15.56 -3.23
N HIS A 168 3.96 -16.71 -3.16
CA HIS A 168 5.32 -16.78 -2.62
C HIS A 168 6.28 -15.90 -3.44
N ASN A 169 6.26 -15.97 -4.77
CA ASN A 169 7.11 -15.12 -5.61
C ASN A 169 6.77 -13.62 -5.50
N LEU A 170 5.50 -13.25 -5.29
CA LEU A 170 5.15 -11.87 -4.97
C LEU A 170 5.80 -11.40 -3.66
N SER A 171 5.86 -12.25 -2.64
CA SER A 171 6.51 -11.89 -1.37
C SER A 171 8.02 -11.67 -1.51
N LEU A 172 8.67 -12.42 -2.42
CA LEU A 172 10.11 -12.32 -2.71
C LEU A 172 10.50 -11.02 -3.42
N LEU A 173 9.54 -10.24 -3.92
CA LEU A 173 9.79 -8.91 -4.49
C LEU A 173 10.31 -7.90 -3.46
N SER A 174 10.11 -8.16 -2.17
CA SER A 174 10.67 -7.36 -1.08
C SER A 174 12.03 -7.84 -0.59
N ALA A 175 12.60 -8.89 -1.21
CA ALA A 175 13.86 -9.47 -0.79
C ALA A 175 15.03 -8.48 -0.93
N LYS A 176 16.02 -8.58 -0.04
CA LYS A 176 17.22 -7.72 -0.07
C LYS A 176 18.08 -7.98 -1.31
N SER A 177 18.12 -9.23 -1.78
CA SER A 177 18.87 -9.64 -2.96
C SER A 177 18.17 -9.17 -4.24
N ASP A 178 18.91 -8.42 -5.06
CA ASP A 178 18.48 -7.95 -6.38
C ASP A 178 18.26 -9.10 -7.38
N SER A 179 19.12 -10.12 -7.37
CA SER A 179 18.94 -11.34 -8.17
C SER A 179 17.65 -12.06 -7.80
N GLN A 180 17.35 -12.17 -6.51
CA GLN A 180 16.11 -12.82 -6.05
C GLN A 180 14.86 -12.05 -6.52
N ARG A 181 14.86 -10.71 -6.37
CA ARG A 181 13.75 -9.87 -6.88
C ARG A 181 13.58 -10.05 -8.39
N ARG A 182 14.68 -9.98 -9.16
CA ARG A 182 14.67 -10.13 -10.62
C ARG A 182 14.16 -11.50 -11.06
N ASP A 183 14.65 -12.57 -10.43
CA ASP A 183 14.30 -13.93 -10.83
C ASP A 183 12.84 -14.25 -10.46
N SER A 184 12.35 -13.74 -9.32
CA SER A 184 10.93 -13.76 -8.98
C SER A 184 10.07 -12.98 -9.98
N LEU A 185 10.47 -11.78 -10.40
CA LEU A 185 9.77 -11.06 -11.48
C LEU A 185 9.75 -11.85 -12.79
N ALA A 186 10.84 -12.52 -13.15
CA ALA A 186 10.92 -13.34 -14.35
C ALA A 186 9.96 -14.55 -14.29
N TYR A 187 9.89 -15.21 -13.14
CA TYR A 187 8.91 -16.28 -12.89
C TYR A 187 7.47 -15.77 -13.03
N LEU A 188 7.14 -14.63 -12.39
CA LEU A 188 5.81 -14.02 -12.47
C LEU A 188 5.45 -13.66 -13.93
N THR A 189 6.41 -13.08 -14.67
CA THR A 189 6.22 -12.71 -16.08
C THR A 189 5.89 -13.94 -16.92
N THR A 190 6.66 -15.02 -16.75
CA THR A 190 6.46 -16.27 -17.48
C THR A 190 5.13 -16.91 -17.13
N THR A 191 4.73 -16.88 -15.84
CA THR A 191 3.46 -17.45 -15.39
C THR A 191 2.26 -16.71 -15.98
N ILE A 192 2.32 -15.39 -16.07
CA ILE A 192 1.25 -14.58 -16.66
C ILE A 192 1.21 -14.75 -18.18
N ALA A 193 2.38 -14.74 -18.84
CA ALA A 193 2.47 -14.83 -20.30
C ALA A 193 2.14 -16.22 -20.86
N SER A 194 2.42 -17.29 -20.11
CA SER A 194 2.14 -18.68 -20.54
C SER A 194 0.71 -19.14 -20.25
N ARG A 195 -0.09 -18.31 -19.57
CA ARG A 195 -1.51 -18.58 -19.29
C ARG A 195 -2.31 -18.58 -20.61
N PRO A 196 -3.30 -19.48 -20.77
CA PRO A 196 -4.27 -19.40 -21.87
C PRO A 196 -4.98 -18.04 -21.86
N VAL A 197 -5.15 -17.41 -23.02
CA VAL A 197 -5.72 -16.04 -23.16
C VAL A 197 -7.07 -15.87 -22.45
N ASN A 198 -7.88 -16.93 -22.40
CA ASN A 198 -9.23 -16.92 -21.81
C ASN A 198 -9.29 -17.38 -20.34
N SER A 199 -8.17 -17.81 -19.74
CA SER A 199 -8.13 -18.14 -18.31
C SER A 199 -8.01 -16.86 -17.50
N PRO A 200 -8.53 -16.72 -16.26
CA PRO A 200 -8.25 -15.58 -15.40
C PRO A 200 -6.78 -15.56 -14.92
N LEU A 201 -6.30 -14.39 -14.48
CA LEU A 201 -4.98 -14.26 -13.85
C LEU A 201 -4.90 -15.07 -12.54
N PRO A 202 -3.70 -15.59 -12.16
CA PRO A 202 -3.53 -16.33 -10.90
C PRO A 202 -3.91 -15.53 -9.64
N GLN A 203 -3.74 -14.20 -9.70
CA GLN A 203 -4.19 -13.24 -8.71
C GLN A 203 -4.72 -11.99 -9.44
N PRO A 204 -5.69 -11.26 -8.87
CA PRO A 204 -6.13 -9.98 -9.43
C PRO A 204 -5.00 -8.95 -9.52
N VAL A 205 -5.06 -8.05 -10.51
CA VAL A 205 -4.08 -6.97 -10.66
C VAL A 205 -4.02 -6.09 -9.42
N SER A 206 -5.15 -5.84 -8.75
CA SER A 206 -5.22 -5.08 -7.51
C SER A 206 -4.41 -5.68 -6.35
N VAL A 207 -4.13 -7.00 -6.37
CA VAL A 207 -3.31 -7.70 -5.38
C VAL A 207 -1.83 -7.71 -5.80
N ILE A 208 -1.57 -7.86 -7.10
CA ILE A 208 -0.22 -7.91 -7.66
C ILE A 208 0.45 -6.53 -7.58
N LEU A 209 -0.27 -5.51 -8.05
CA LEU A 209 0.27 -4.17 -8.32
C LEU A 209 0.92 -3.51 -7.11
N PRO A 210 0.34 -3.53 -5.88
CA PRO A 210 0.98 -2.92 -4.70
C PRO A 210 2.39 -3.43 -4.43
N SER A 211 2.70 -4.69 -4.76
CA SER A 211 4.04 -5.26 -4.59
C SER A 211 5.01 -4.84 -5.71
N LEU A 212 4.48 -4.45 -6.87
CA LEU A 212 5.26 -4.01 -8.04
C LEU A 212 5.65 -2.53 -7.97
N LEU A 213 4.77 -1.68 -7.44
CA LEU A 213 4.94 -0.22 -7.46
C LEU A 213 6.26 0.28 -6.85
N PRO A 214 6.72 -0.22 -5.68
CA PRO A 214 7.99 0.22 -5.12
C PRO A 214 9.20 -0.12 -5.99
N LEU A 215 9.10 -1.17 -6.82
CA LEU A 215 10.19 -1.63 -7.69
C LEU A 215 10.46 -0.66 -8.87
N ILE A 216 9.55 0.27 -9.14
CA ILE A 216 9.79 1.37 -10.09
C ILE A 216 11.01 2.20 -9.65
N LEU A 217 11.23 2.29 -8.33
CA LEU A 217 12.32 3.03 -7.68
C LEU A 217 13.48 2.12 -7.25
N ASP A 218 13.51 0.85 -7.72
CA ASP A 218 14.56 -0.09 -7.34
C ASP A 218 15.94 0.40 -7.80
N GLY A 219 16.97 0.23 -6.97
CA GLY A 219 18.33 0.64 -7.31
C GLY A 219 18.96 -0.19 -8.46
N ALA A 220 18.53 -1.43 -8.65
CA ALA A 220 19.07 -2.31 -9.67
C ALA A 220 18.34 -2.14 -11.01
N THR A 221 19.07 -1.71 -12.04
CA THR A 221 18.51 -1.54 -13.40
C THR A 221 17.91 -2.84 -13.93
N SER A 222 18.51 -3.99 -13.67
CA SER A 222 17.99 -5.30 -14.13
C SER A 222 16.63 -5.65 -13.54
N VAL A 223 16.36 -5.25 -12.29
CA VAL A 223 15.05 -5.44 -11.64
C VAL A 223 14.02 -4.55 -12.33
N ARG A 224 14.32 -3.27 -12.55
CA ARG A 224 13.43 -2.33 -13.25
C ARG A 224 13.13 -2.76 -14.70
N THR A 225 14.12 -3.28 -15.42
CA THR A 225 13.92 -3.82 -16.78
C THR A 225 13.00 -5.04 -16.77
N GLN A 226 13.15 -5.95 -15.80
CA GLN A 226 12.29 -7.12 -15.69
C GLN A 226 10.87 -6.73 -15.22
N LEU A 227 10.75 -5.74 -14.35
CA LEU A 227 9.47 -5.16 -13.93
C LEU A 227 8.69 -4.63 -15.13
N LEU A 228 9.33 -3.87 -16.02
CA LEU A 228 8.66 -3.36 -17.22
C LEU A 228 8.17 -4.49 -18.14
N LYS A 229 8.92 -5.60 -18.24
CA LYS A 229 8.45 -6.79 -18.97
C LYS A 229 7.21 -7.40 -18.32
N LEU A 230 7.19 -7.52 -16.99
CA LEU A 230 6.03 -8.01 -16.25
C LEU A 230 4.81 -7.09 -16.46
N LEU A 231 4.98 -5.78 -16.33
CA LEU A 231 3.92 -4.79 -16.54
C LEU A 231 3.30 -4.92 -17.94
N ARG A 232 4.13 -5.11 -18.98
CA ARG A 232 3.67 -5.34 -20.36
C ARG A 232 2.87 -6.62 -20.57
N THR A 233 2.93 -7.59 -19.65
CA THR A 233 2.13 -8.81 -19.73
C THR A 233 0.75 -8.69 -19.07
N LEU A 234 0.48 -7.58 -18.38
CA LEU A 234 -0.83 -7.34 -17.76
C LEU A 234 -1.86 -6.91 -18.83
N PRO A 235 -3.14 -7.30 -18.68
CA PRO A 235 -4.21 -6.83 -19.57
C PRO A 235 -4.33 -5.30 -19.56
N PRO A 236 -4.40 -4.63 -20.72
CA PRO A 236 -4.48 -3.16 -20.78
C PRO A 236 -5.68 -2.56 -20.02
N GLY A 237 -6.85 -3.19 -20.09
CA GLY A 237 -8.05 -2.74 -19.35
C GLY A 237 -7.84 -2.76 -17.84
N ASP A 238 -7.21 -3.80 -17.30
CA ASP A 238 -6.89 -3.86 -15.87
C ASP A 238 -5.87 -2.78 -15.48
N VAL A 239 -4.92 -2.44 -16.36
CA VAL A 239 -3.94 -1.36 -16.11
C VAL A 239 -4.64 0.00 -16.08
N GLN A 240 -5.60 0.22 -16.97
CA GLN A 240 -6.39 1.45 -17.06
C GLN A 240 -7.06 1.79 -15.73
N ASP A 241 -7.64 0.80 -15.07
CA ASP A 241 -8.32 0.95 -13.77
C ASP A 241 -7.38 1.33 -12.62
N HIS A 242 -6.08 1.10 -12.77
CA HIS A 242 -5.09 1.29 -11.70
C HIS A 242 -4.06 2.40 -11.99
N VAL A 243 -4.26 3.19 -13.04
CA VAL A 243 -3.40 4.33 -13.40
C VAL A 243 -3.20 5.28 -12.21
N SER A 244 -4.27 5.58 -11.47
CA SER A 244 -4.23 6.49 -10.31
C SER A 244 -3.28 6.00 -9.20
N GLN A 245 -3.07 4.69 -9.09
CA GLN A 245 -2.14 4.07 -8.15
C GLN A 245 -0.71 4.01 -8.71
N LEU A 246 -0.56 3.76 -10.01
CA LEU A 246 0.72 3.67 -10.73
C LEU A 246 1.43 5.02 -10.86
N LEU A 247 0.71 6.03 -11.33
CA LEU A 247 1.27 7.29 -11.76
C LEU A 247 2.06 8.04 -10.67
N PRO A 248 1.66 8.06 -9.38
CA PRO A 248 2.47 8.67 -8.33
C PRO A 248 3.89 8.10 -8.20
N TYR A 249 4.05 6.78 -8.34
CA TYR A 249 5.36 6.11 -8.28
C TYR A 249 6.19 6.42 -9.52
N VAL A 250 5.56 6.44 -10.70
CA VAL A 250 6.20 6.86 -11.95
C VAL A 250 6.71 8.30 -11.84
N ARG A 251 5.89 9.23 -11.33
CA ARG A 251 6.29 10.64 -11.10
C ARG A 251 7.43 10.78 -10.09
N ALA A 252 7.42 10.00 -9.01
CA ALA A 252 8.55 9.94 -8.08
C ALA A 252 9.82 9.41 -8.77
N GLY A 253 9.69 8.43 -9.67
CA GLY A 253 10.80 7.90 -10.46
C GLY A 253 11.36 8.92 -11.45
N MET A 254 10.50 9.68 -12.13
CA MET A 254 10.91 10.75 -13.04
C MET A 254 11.71 11.84 -12.33
N THR A 255 11.39 12.13 -11.07
CA THR A 255 12.08 13.16 -10.28
C THR A 255 13.18 12.61 -9.37
N HIS A 256 13.52 11.32 -9.53
CA HIS A 256 14.50 10.66 -8.71
C HIS A 256 15.91 11.23 -8.91
N LEU A 257 16.74 11.24 -7.86
CA LEU A 257 18.11 11.78 -7.91
C LEU A 257 19.01 10.99 -8.87
N ALA A 258 18.85 9.67 -8.92
CA ALA A 258 19.59 8.79 -9.81
C ALA A 258 19.04 8.83 -11.25
N ALA A 259 19.90 9.13 -12.23
CA ALA A 259 19.51 9.33 -13.63
C ALA A 259 18.99 8.06 -14.31
N ASP A 260 19.52 6.89 -13.95
CA ASP A 260 19.09 5.60 -14.47
C ASP A 260 17.65 5.25 -14.04
N ILE A 261 17.25 5.62 -12.81
CA ILE A 261 15.88 5.47 -12.33
C ILE A 261 14.95 6.42 -13.10
N ARG A 262 15.37 7.67 -13.34
CA ARG A 262 14.59 8.62 -14.16
C ARG A 262 14.31 8.08 -15.56
N VAL A 263 15.33 7.51 -16.23
CA VAL A 263 15.17 6.89 -17.56
C VAL A 263 14.17 5.74 -17.51
N SER A 264 14.31 4.82 -16.55
CA SER A 264 13.37 3.70 -16.41
C SER A 264 11.94 4.16 -16.12
N ALA A 265 11.75 5.20 -15.31
CA ALA A 265 10.44 5.76 -15.02
C ALA A 265 9.77 6.37 -16.25
N VAL A 266 10.54 7.08 -17.09
CA VAL A 266 10.06 7.60 -18.38
C VAL A 266 9.65 6.48 -19.34
N GLU A 267 10.37 5.36 -19.36
CA GLU A 267 10.01 4.18 -20.16
C GLU A 267 8.71 3.53 -19.66
N ILE A 268 8.53 3.43 -18.34
CA ILE A 268 7.30 2.94 -17.72
C ILE A 268 6.14 3.90 -18.00
N LEU A 269 6.35 5.22 -17.95
CA LEU A 269 5.33 6.20 -18.33
C LEU A 269 4.91 6.04 -19.79
N SER A 270 5.87 5.84 -20.69
CA SER A 270 5.60 5.63 -22.12
C SER A 270 4.71 4.40 -22.33
N TRP A 271 5.07 3.28 -21.70
CA TRP A 271 4.24 2.07 -21.70
C TRP A 271 2.84 2.30 -21.10
N MET A 272 2.75 3.06 -20.01
CA MET A 272 1.47 3.33 -19.36
C MET A 272 0.54 4.16 -20.26
N VAL A 273 1.08 5.14 -20.99
CA VAL A 273 0.33 5.89 -22.00
C VAL A 273 -0.09 4.99 -23.16
N GLU A 274 0.77 4.08 -23.63
CA GLU A 274 0.40 3.10 -24.66
C GLU A 274 -0.70 2.13 -24.20
N ALA A 275 -0.68 1.70 -22.93
CA ALA A 275 -1.60 0.72 -22.38
C ALA A 275 -2.95 1.31 -21.95
N ALA A 276 -2.95 2.53 -21.40
CA ALA A 276 -4.14 3.15 -20.79
C ALA A 276 -4.59 4.45 -21.46
N GLY A 277 -3.82 4.97 -22.42
CA GLY A 277 -4.18 6.12 -23.26
C GLY A 277 -4.67 7.32 -22.46
N GLU A 278 -5.90 7.75 -22.76
CA GLU A 278 -6.56 8.89 -22.12
C GLU A 278 -6.69 8.75 -20.59
N ALA A 279 -6.87 7.55 -20.05
CA ALA A 279 -6.96 7.38 -18.60
C ALA A 279 -5.69 7.85 -17.87
N THR A 280 -4.52 7.78 -18.54
CA THR A 280 -3.24 8.28 -17.99
C THR A 280 -3.25 9.79 -17.77
N VAL A 281 -3.86 10.53 -18.69
CA VAL A 281 -3.87 12.01 -18.67
C VAL A 281 -5.06 12.56 -17.90
N SER A 282 -6.19 11.84 -17.88
CA SER A 282 -7.46 12.29 -17.25
C SER A 282 -7.55 11.99 -15.76
N CYS A 283 -6.73 11.07 -15.24
CA CYS A 283 -6.71 10.75 -13.82
C CYS A 283 -6.30 11.93 -12.93
N ALA A 284 -6.52 11.81 -11.62
CA ALA A 284 -6.25 12.89 -10.66
C ALA A 284 -4.76 13.26 -10.61
N GLY A 285 -4.44 14.50 -10.97
CA GLY A 285 -3.05 14.93 -11.13
C GLY A 285 -2.32 14.24 -12.29
N GLY A 286 -3.07 13.61 -13.20
CA GLY A 286 -2.62 13.00 -14.43
C GLY A 286 -1.93 13.99 -15.34
N TRP A 287 -2.57 15.15 -15.52
CA TRP A 287 -2.14 16.19 -16.44
C TRP A 287 -1.04 17.09 -15.85
N ILE A 288 -1.41 18.04 -14.97
CA ILE A 288 -0.52 19.10 -14.49
C ILE A 288 0.73 18.56 -13.78
N LYS A 289 0.58 17.62 -12.84
CA LYS A 289 1.74 17.09 -12.09
C LYS A 289 2.70 16.31 -12.98
N THR A 290 2.20 15.60 -13.99
CA THR A 290 3.04 14.85 -14.93
C THR A 290 3.73 15.77 -15.94
N LEU A 291 3.03 16.80 -16.44
CA LEU A 291 3.63 17.85 -17.28
C LEU A 291 4.74 18.58 -16.53
N ASN A 292 4.50 18.94 -15.26
CA ASN A 292 5.56 19.40 -14.38
C ASN A 292 6.70 18.37 -14.41
N CYS A 293 6.48 17.11 -14.03
CA CYS A 293 7.52 16.05 -14.07
C CYS A 293 8.38 16.03 -15.36
N PHE A 294 7.78 16.19 -16.54
CA PHE A 294 8.52 16.34 -17.79
C PHE A 294 9.42 17.59 -17.84
N LEU A 295 8.90 18.74 -17.42
CA LEU A 295 9.64 20.00 -17.42
C LEU A 295 10.93 19.96 -16.58
N SER A 296 10.97 19.37 -15.37
CA SER A 296 12.24 19.31 -14.59
C SER A 296 13.22 18.31 -15.17
N VAL A 297 12.73 17.16 -15.65
CA VAL A 297 13.60 16.15 -16.29
C VAL A 297 14.25 16.72 -17.55
N LEU A 298 13.53 17.54 -18.31
CA LEU A 298 14.03 18.25 -19.50
C LEU A 298 14.79 19.55 -19.17
N GLY A 299 14.71 20.05 -17.92
CA GLY A 299 15.28 21.33 -17.52
C GLY A 299 14.55 22.55 -18.12
N TRP A 300 13.30 22.40 -18.51
CA TRP A 300 12.46 23.43 -19.14
C TRP A 300 11.62 24.14 -18.07
N HIS A 301 12.20 25.13 -17.42
CA HIS A 301 11.55 25.74 -16.25
C HIS A 301 10.49 26.83 -16.61
N THR A 302 9.29 26.72 -16.05
CA THR A 302 8.30 27.78 -15.74
C THR A 302 8.48 28.29 -14.29
N GLU A 303 7.88 29.45 -13.94
CA GLU A 303 7.91 30.00 -12.58
C GLU A 303 7.36 29.02 -11.53
N GLU A 304 6.27 28.33 -11.83
CA GLU A 304 5.70 27.29 -10.96
C GLU A 304 6.60 26.05 -10.91
N SER A 305 7.22 25.71 -12.05
CA SER A 305 8.11 24.57 -12.11
C SER A 305 9.46 24.79 -11.39
N SER A 306 9.73 26.00 -10.91
CA SER A 306 10.94 26.29 -10.12
C SER A 306 10.77 25.90 -8.65
N LYS A 307 9.52 25.74 -8.18
CA LYS A 307 9.19 25.39 -6.79
C LYS A 307 9.40 23.90 -6.46
N TRP A 308 9.28 23.04 -7.46
CA TRP A 308 9.49 21.60 -7.31
C TRP A 308 10.93 21.25 -7.72
N SER A 309 11.71 20.83 -6.73
CA SER A 309 13.13 20.48 -6.83
C SER A 309 14.08 21.62 -7.21
N ALA A 310 14.61 22.29 -6.18
CA ALA A 310 15.79 23.16 -6.28
C ALA A 310 17.06 22.41 -6.76
N THR A 311 17.03 21.08 -6.82
CA THR A 311 18.10 20.24 -7.38
C THR A 311 17.76 19.91 -8.83
N ARG A 312 18.64 20.27 -9.77
CA ARG A 312 18.47 20.03 -11.21
C ARG A 312 18.34 18.52 -11.48
N ALA A 313 17.11 18.01 -11.60
CA ALA A 313 16.84 16.63 -12.01
C ALA A 313 17.12 16.37 -13.50
N SER A 314 17.58 17.40 -14.22
CA SER A 314 18.09 17.28 -15.58
C SER A 314 19.16 16.19 -15.70
N PHE A 315 19.26 15.55 -16.86
CA PHE A 315 20.22 14.47 -17.12
C PHE A 315 21.69 14.90 -17.09
N GLY A 316 22.00 16.17 -16.84
CA GLY A 316 23.37 16.67 -16.71
C GLY A 316 24.16 16.60 -18.03
N LYS A 317 25.42 17.09 -18.02
CA LYS A 317 26.31 17.09 -19.19
C LYS A 317 27.16 15.82 -19.35
N SER A 318 26.98 14.79 -18.51
CA SER A 318 27.89 13.63 -18.49
C SER A 318 27.12 12.31 -18.58
N GLY A 319 27.33 11.58 -19.68
CA GLY A 319 26.96 10.17 -19.84
C GLY A 319 25.97 9.88 -20.99
N SER A 320 26.49 9.70 -22.22
CA SER A 320 25.75 9.38 -23.46
C SER A 320 24.80 10.48 -23.98
N GLN A 321 25.42 11.52 -24.57
CA GLN A 321 24.87 12.49 -25.53
C GLN A 321 23.39 12.27 -25.91
N GLY A 322 22.47 13.01 -25.27
CA GLY A 322 21.08 13.18 -25.70
C GLY A 322 20.12 11.98 -25.56
N LYS A 323 20.57 10.73 -25.45
CA LYS A 323 19.67 9.55 -25.50
C LYS A 323 18.58 9.52 -24.43
N PRO A 324 18.88 9.78 -23.13
CA PRO A 324 17.84 9.92 -22.11
C PRO A 324 16.81 11.01 -22.45
N MET A 325 17.30 12.15 -22.93
CA MET A 325 16.48 13.30 -23.29
C MET A 325 15.61 13.02 -24.53
N VAL A 326 16.14 12.30 -25.52
CA VAL A 326 15.39 11.79 -26.69
C VAL A 326 14.24 10.89 -26.24
N LYS A 327 14.49 9.95 -25.32
CA LYS A 327 13.43 9.09 -24.75
C LYS A 327 12.38 9.91 -24.01
N THR A 328 12.79 10.91 -23.23
CA THR A 328 11.86 11.80 -22.55
C THR A 328 11.03 12.64 -23.51
N LEU A 329 11.61 13.14 -24.61
CA LEU A 329 10.87 13.87 -25.64
C LEU A 329 9.88 12.96 -26.39
N ALA A 330 10.28 11.72 -26.69
CA ALA A 330 9.37 10.75 -27.29
C ALA A 330 8.19 10.42 -26.36
N ALA A 331 8.47 10.20 -25.07
CA ALA A 331 7.45 9.99 -24.05
C ALA A 331 6.52 11.21 -23.90
N LEU A 332 7.08 12.43 -23.95
CA LEU A 332 6.31 13.67 -23.92
C LEU A 332 5.40 13.79 -25.15
N ALA A 333 5.90 13.42 -26.34
CA ALA A 333 5.07 13.42 -27.55
C ALA A 333 3.87 12.48 -27.41
N LEU A 334 4.07 11.24 -26.95
CA LEU A 334 2.99 10.29 -26.69
C LEU A 334 2.01 10.81 -25.64
N PHE A 335 2.52 11.38 -24.55
CA PHE A 335 1.70 11.92 -23.48
C PHE A 335 0.84 13.12 -23.93
N LEU A 336 1.42 14.03 -24.73
CA LEU A 336 0.68 15.16 -25.29
C LEU A 336 -0.33 14.70 -26.34
N ASP A 337 0.01 13.68 -27.15
CA ASP A 337 -0.91 13.15 -28.15
C ASP A 337 -2.14 12.52 -27.49
N ALA A 338 -1.94 11.74 -26.42
CA ALA A 338 -3.03 11.18 -25.62
C ALA A 338 -3.87 12.25 -24.88
N GLY A 339 -3.31 13.42 -24.59
CA GLY A 339 -3.99 14.48 -23.84
C GLY A 339 -4.69 15.55 -24.68
N ILE A 340 -3.99 16.07 -25.69
CA ILE A 340 -4.41 17.22 -26.51
C ILE A 340 -4.31 16.96 -28.02
N GLY A 341 -3.77 15.79 -28.40
CA GLY A 341 -3.67 15.36 -29.79
C GLY A 341 -5.03 15.16 -30.43
N LYS A 342 -5.02 14.71 -31.69
CA LYS A 342 -6.27 14.44 -32.41
C LYS A 342 -7.01 13.36 -31.61
N PRO A 343 -8.28 13.57 -31.23
CA PRO A 343 -9.04 12.50 -30.56
C PRO A 343 -8.97 11.29 -31.47
N ALA A 344 -8.50 10.16 -30.91
CA ALA A 344 -8.69 8.89 -31.56
C ALA A 344 -10.21 8.77 -31.69
N THR A 345 -10.72 8.88 -32.92
CA THR A 345 -12.08 8.46 -33.26
C THR A 345 -12.16 7.00 -32.84
N GLY A 346 -12.59 6.77 -31.60
CA GLY A 346 -12.64 5.45 -31.03
C GLY A 346 -13.69 4.68 -31.80
N GLY A 347 -13.28 3.69 -32.59
CA GLY A 347 -14.06 2.50 -32.93
C GLY A 347 -15.51 2.69 -33.39
N VAL A 348 -15.87 3.87 -33.86
CA VAL A 348 -17.09 4.18 -34.59
C VAL A 348 -16.60 5.07 -35.71
N ASP A 349 -16.79 4.62 -36.94
CA ASP A 349 -16.62 5.42 -38.13
C ASP A 349 -17.49 6.68 -38.00
N SER A 350 -16.94 7.73 -37.41
CA SER A 350 -17.29 9.12 -37.71
C SER A 350 -16.23 9.65 -38.67
N GLU A 351 -15.96 8.89 -39.74
CA GLU A 351 -15.96 9.57 -41.02
C GLU A 351 -17.36 10.17 -41.15
N MET A 352 -17.43 11.47 -41.35
CA MET A 352 -18.62 12.11 -41.92
C MET A 352 -18.79 11.54 -43.34
N SER A 353 -19.22 10.29 -43.42
CA SER A 353 -19.87 9.72 -44.58
C SER A 353 -21.24 10.36 -44.59
N ASP A 354 -21.43 11.23 -45.57
CA ASP A 354 -22.63 12.00 -45.88
C ASP A 354 -23.82 11.09 -46.28
N GLY A 355 -24.05 9.96 -45.59
CA GLY A 355 -24.90 8.92 -46.17
C GLY A 355 -25.38 7.73 -45.34
N GLU A 356 -25.17 7.63 -44.02
CA GLU A 356 -25.90 6.61 -43.24
C GLU A 356 -26.48 7.19 -41.95
N GLU A 357 -27.80 7.38 -41.99
CA GLU A 357 -28.66 7.76 -40.87
C GLU A 357 -28.46 6.79 -39.70
N SER A 358 -27.71 7.22 -38.67
CA SER A 358 -27.87 6.66 -37.33
C SER A 358 -29.36 6.67 -36.99
N PRO A 359 -29.95 5.59 -36.44
CA PRO A 359 -31.38 5.55 -36.17
C PRO A 359 -31.72 6.75 -35.30
N ASP A 360 -32.47 7.67 -35.88
CA ASP A 360 -32.86 8.95 -35.31
C ASP A 360 -33.74 8.69 -34.09
N TRP A 361 -33.11 8.40 -32.96
CA TRP A 361 -33.77 8.38 -31.67
C TRP A 361 -34.09 9.81 -31.31
N SER A 362 -35.21 10.27 -31.87
CA SER A 362 -35.82 11.53 -31.52
C SER A 362 -36.03 11.60 -30.00
N PHE A 363 -36.07 12.84 -29.48
CA PHE A 363 -36.40 13.15 -28.10
C PHE A 363 -37.51 12.22 -27.56
N PRO A 364 -37.30 11.52 -26.42
CA PRO A 364 -36.32 11.81 -25.37
C PRO A 364 -35.05 10.92 -25.35
N LEU A 365 -34.77 10.10 -26.36
CA LEU A 365 -33.71 9.07 -26.32
C LEU A 365 -32.37 9.47 -26.99
N CYS A 366 -32.16 10.76 -27.23
CA CYS A 366 -30.97 11.29 -27.91
C CYS A 366 -29.67 11.15 -27.08
N GLN A 367 -29.76 10.90 -25.77
CA GLN A 367 -28.60 10.79 -24.87
C GLN A 367 -28.53 9.44 -24.15
N THR A 368 -29.12 8.38 -24.71
CA THR A 368 -29.17 7.05 -24.09
C THR A 368 -27.80 6.62 -23.55
N ALA A 369 -26.71 6.82 -24.30
CA ALA A 369 -25.35 6.47 -23.87
C ALA A 369 -24.92 7.12 -22.54
N GLN A 370 -25.34 8.37 -22.26
CA GLN A 370 -25.01 9.09 -21.03
C GLN A 370 -25.85 8.63 -19.83
N HIS A 371 -26.97 7.95 -20.09
CA HIS A 371 -27.87 7.40 -19.08
C HIS A 371 -27.66 5.90 -18.82
N MET A 372 -26.77 5.26 -19.56
CA MET A 372 -26.36 3.86 -19.33
C MET A 372 -25.31 3.78 -18.23
N ILE A 373 -25.14 2.57 -17.67
CA ILE A 373 -24.04 2.29 -16.75
C ILE A 373 -22.73 2.49 -17.52
N ALA A 374 -21.83 3.30 -16.98
CA ALA A 374 -20.54 3.57 -17.59
C ALA A 374 -19.67 2.32 -17.64
N ASP A 375 -18.89 2.17 -18.71
CA ASP A 375 -17.93 1.08 -18.89
C ASP A 375 -16.63 1.27 -18.10
N SER A 376 -16.43 2.46 -17.52
CA SER A 376 -15.29 2.78 -16.66
C SER A 376 -15.51 2.24 -15.25
N SER A 377 -14.45 1.73 -14.62
CA SER A 377 -14.49 1.29 -13.22
C SER A 377 -14.74 2.44 -12.22
N THR A 378 -14.44 3.69 -12.62
CA THR A 378 -14.53 4.87 -11.75
C THR A 378 -15.15 6.09 -12.45
N PRO A 379 -16.43 6.04 -12.85
CA PRO A 379 -17.03 7.06 -13.73
C PRO A 379 -17.26 8.42 -13.08
N PHE A 380 -17.35 8.48 -11.74
CA PHE A 380 -17.60 9.72 -11.00
C PHE A 380 -16.39 10.19 -10.18
N ALA A 381 -15.19 9.67 -10.49
CA ALA A 381 -13.99 9.97 -9.72
C ALA A 381 -13.59 11.46 -9.78
N TYR A 382 -13.94 12.15 -10.85
CA TYR A 382 -13.72 13.59 -11.01
C TYR A 382 -14.51 14.45 -10.01
N LEU A 383 -15.68 13.98 -9.54
CA LEU A 383 -16.47 14.70 -8.52
C LEU A 383 -15.78 14.74 -7.16
N ASN A 384 -14.82 13.83 -6.92
CA ASN A 384 -14.01 13.77 -5.70
C ASN A 384 -14.82 13.81 -4.37
N LEU A 385 -16.06 13.28 -4.36
CA LEU A 385 -17.00 13.39 -3.22
C LEU A 385 -16.48 12.77 -1.92
N PHE A 386 -15.63 11.76 -2.01
CA PHE A 386 -15.09 11.01 -0.88
C PHE A 386 -13.58 11.22 -0.66
N GLY A 387 -12.95 12.05 -1.51
CA GLY A 387 -11.53 12.33 -1.42
C GLY A 387 -11.24 13.58 -0.60
N LYS A 388 -9.94 13.80 -0.32
CA LYS A 388 -9.51 15.11 0.18
C LYS A 388 -9.71 16.16 -0.92
N PRO A 389 -10.05 17.40 -0.58
CA PRO A 389 -10.03 18.50 -1.54
C PRO A 389 -8.72 18.50 -2.32
N ARG A 390 -8.82 18.64 -3.64
CA ARG A 390 -7.68 18.67 -4.55
C ARG A 390 -7.39 20.13 -4.88
N ASP A 391 -6.10 20.46 -4.89
CA ASP A 391 -5.64 21.71 -5.49
C ASP A 391 -5.75 21.60 -7.02
N GLU A 392 -5.66 22.73 -7.73
CA GLU A 392 -5.73 22.76 -9.21
C GLU A 392 -4.77 21.75 -9.85
N GLU A 393 -3.57 21.56 -9.30
CA GLU A 393 -2.59 20.60 -9.82
C GLU A 393 -2.98 19.13 -9.61
N GLY A 394 -3.80 18.86 -8.60
CA GLY A 394 -4.31 17.52 -8.26
C GLY A 394 -5.64 17.19 -8.93
N GLU A 395 -6.24 18.14 -9.64
CA GLU A 395 -7.56 18.00 -10.23
C GLU A 395 -7.59 16.96 -11.36
N MET A 396 -8.79 16.45 -11.66
CA MET A 396 -9.05 15.60 -12.82
C MET A 396 -9.48 16.45 -14.01
N TYR A 397 -8.77 16.29 -15.12
CA TYR A 397 -9.08 16.97 -16.37
C TYR A 397 -9.58 15.95 -17.38
N GLU A 398 -10.89 15.67 -17.36
CA GLU A 398 -11.50 14.61 -18.18
C GLU A 398 -11.62 15.00 -19.65
N THR A 399 -11.93 16.26 -19.93
CA THR A 399 -12.11 16.75 -21.29
C THR A 399 -10.78 17.14 -21.91
N ARG A 400 -10.67 16.93 -23.22
CA ARG A 400 -9.49 17.35 -23.98
C ARG A 400 -9.40 18.89 -24.00
N GLU A 401 -10.53 19.58 -23.94
CA GLU A 401 -10.64 21.04 -23.99
C GLU A 401 -10.06 21.68 -22.72
N ASP A 402 -10.40 21.14 -21.55
CA ASP A 402 -9.84 21.60 -20.28
C ASP A 402 -8.33 21.34 -20.22
N ARG A 403 -7.88 20.17 -20.69
CA ARG A 403 -6.44 19.84 -20.81
C ARG A 403 -5.72 20.82 -21.74
N TYR A 404 -6.31 21.13 -22.89
CA TYR A 404 -5.76 22.05 -23.88
C TYR A 404 -5.68 23.49 -23.36
N ARG A 405 -6.70 23.98 -22.67
CA ARG A 405 -6.71 25.32 -22.04
C ARG A 405 -5.57 25.45 -21.03
N VAL A 406 -5.51 24.52 -20.07
CA VAL A 406 -4.47 24.51 -19.03
C VAL A 406 -3.07 24.40 -19.64
N PHE A 407 -2.92 23.57 -20.67
CA PHE A 407 -1.64 23.41 -21.37
C PHE A 407 -1.20 24.73 -22.04
N THR A 408 -2.11 25.37 -22.76
CA THR A 408 -1.83 26.63 -23.48
C THR A 408 -1.44 27.74 -22.52
N ASP A 409 -2.16 27.86 -21.39
CA ASP A 409 -1.94 28.95 -20.44
C ASP A 409 -0.66 28.78 -19.61
N ARG A 410 -0.37 27.55 -19.13
CA ARG A 410 0.70 27.31 -18.14
C ARG A 410 1.98 26.69 -18.72
N PHE A 411 1.87 25.86 -19.75
CA PHE A 411 2.97 24.98 -20.18
C PHE A 411 3.51 25.33 -21.57
N HIS A 412 2.65 25.78 -22.49
CA HIS A 412 3.00 26.05 -23.88
C HIS A 412 4.24 26.97 -24.02
N PRO A 413 4.37 28.11 -23.30
CA PRO A 413 5.53 28.99 -23.46
C PRO A 413 6.88 28.34 -23.05
N ALA A 414 6.88 27.46 -22.05
CA ALA A 414 8.10 26.76 -21.65
C ALA A 414 8.44 25.60 -22.60
N VAL A 415 7.43 24.84 -23.02
CA VAL A 415 7.60 23.76 -23.99
C VAL A 415 8.09 24.32 -25.33
N GLU A 416 7.52 25.41 -25.83
CA GLU A 416 7.93 26.01 -27.11
C GLU A 416 9.39 26.50 -27.07
N ARG A 417 9.80 27.17 -25.97
CA ARG A 417 11.21 27.58 -25.79
C ARG A 417 12.14 26.37 -25.71
N GLY A 418 11.76 25.34 -24.95
CA GLY A 418 12.53 24.11 -24.81
C GLY A 418 12.70 23.36 -26.14
N LEU A 419 11.64 23.30 -26.96
CA LEU A 419 11.67 22.69 -28.29
C LEU A 419 12.55 23.48 -29.28
N LYS A 420 12.53 24.81 -29.23
CA LYS A 420 13.44 25.66 -30.03
C LYS A 420 14.90 25.36 -29.69
N SER A 421 15.25 25.36 -28.41
CA SER A 421 16.60 24.99 -27.94
C SER A 421 17.01 23.59 -28.39
N ALA A 422 16.14 22.59 -28.19
CA ALA A 422 16.42 21.21 -28.59
C ALA A 422 16.58 21.03 -30.12
N ARG A 423 15.89 21.87 -30.90
CA ARG A 423 16.02 21.89 -32.37
C ARG A 423 17.33 22.51 -32.82
N GLU A 424 17.78 23.58 -32.15
CA GLU A 424 19.06 24.24 -32.41
C GLU A 424 20.26 23.33 -32.07
N GLU A 425 20.15 22.52 -31.02
CA GLU A 425 21.15 21.50 -30.66
C GLU A 425 21.32 20.41 -31.74
N GLY A 426 20.28 20.18 -32.57
CA GLY A 426 20.34 19.29 -33.72
C GLY A 426 20.44 17.80 -33.37
N GLY A 427 20.86 16.99 -34.35
CA GLY A 427 21.06 15.54 -34.18
C GLY A 427 19.79 14.74 -33.88
N GLU A 428 19.92 13.69 -33.06
CA GLU A 428 18.79 12.85 -32.63
C GLU A 428 17.81 13.62 -31.74
N LEU A 429 18.30 14.58 -30.94
CA LEU A 429 17.48 15.41 -30.06
C LEU A 429 16.56 16.33 -30.86
N GLY A 430 17.09 17.00 -31.89
CA GLY A 430 16.30 17.83 -32.80
C GLY A 430 15.26 17.02 -33.60
N ARG A 431 15.54 15.75 -33.90
CA ARG A 431 14.53 14.85 -34.52
C ARG A 431 13.44 14.49 -33.52
N ALA A 432 13.77 14.16 -32.28
CA ALA A 432 12.79 13.85 -31.25
C ALA A 432 11.89 15.05 -30.92
N SER A 433 12.45 16.26 -30.87
CA SER A 433 11.68 17.51 -30.65
C SER A 433 10.70 17.80 -31.78
N SER A 434 11.00 17.37 -33.01
CA SER A 434 10.07 17.49 -34.14
C SER A 434 8.79 16.67 -33.95
N GLY A 435 8.87 15.52 -33.26
CA GLY A 435 7.70 14.70 -32.94
C GLY A 435 6.74 15.44 -32.00
N VAL A 436 7.27 16.04 -30.94
CA VAL A 436 6.48 16.90 -30.03
C VAL A 436 5.90 18.10 -30.78
N THR A 437 6.70 18.74 -31.64
CA THR A 437 6.25 19.89 -32.44
C THR A 437 5.10 19.52 -33.38
N LYS A 438 5.12 18.31 -33.95
CA LYS A 438 4.03 17.81 -34.78
C LYS A 438 2.73 17.70 -33.98
N VAL A 439 2.77 17.03 -32.83
CA VAL A 439 1.60 16.89 -31.94
C VAL A 439 1.04 18.26 -31.54
N LEU A 440 1.90 19.23 -31.23
CA LEU A 440 1.45 20.59 -30.91
C LEU A 440 0.78 21.30 -32.08
N LYS A 441 1.32 21.15 -33.31
CA LYS A 441 0.69 21.72 -34.50
C LYS A 441 -0.67 21.09 -34.77
N ASP A 442 -0.77 19.78 -34.63
CA ASP A 442 -2.01 19.04 -34.82
C ASP A 442 -3.05 19.46 -33.76
N ALA A 443 -2.63 19.63 -32.50
CA ALA A 443 -3.48 20.12 -31.41
C ALA A 443 -3.97 21.57 -31.64
N ILE A 444 -3.10 22.45 -32.13
CA ILE A 444 -3.46 23.85 -32.47
C ILE A 444 -4.38 23.90 -33.69
N ALA A 445 -4.14 23.07 -34.70
CA ALA A 445 -4.98 23.00 -35.89
C ALA A 445 -6.40 22.51 -35.57
N TYR A 446 -6.53 21.59 -34.61
CA TYR A 446 -7.84 21.18 -34.08
C TYR A 446 -8.49 22.27 -33.20
N GLY A 447 -7.70 23.22 -32.69
CA GLY A 447 -8.17 24.31 -31.83
C GLY A 447 -8.69 23.78 -30.48
N PRO A 448 -9.41 24.60 -29.68
CA PRO A 448 -10.11 24.14 -28.47
C PRO A 448 -11.44 23.43 -28.82
N GLY A 449 -11.57 22.90 -30.05
CA GLY A 449 -12.82 22.38 -30.60
C GLY A 449 -13.46 21.29 -29.72
N PRO A 450 -14.77 21.02 -29.93
CA PRO A 450 -15.53 20.05 -29.14
C PRO A 450 -15.07 18.61 -29.32
#